data_AF-A0A2E7WBZ4-F1
#
_entry.id   AF-A0A2E7WBZ4-F1
#
_cell.length_a   1.000
_cell.length_b   1.000
_cell.length_c   1.000
_cell.angle_alpha   90.00
_cell.angle_beta   90.00
_cell.angle_gamma   90.00
#
_symmetry.space_group_name_H-M   'P 1'
#
loop_
_entity.id
_entity.type
_entity.pdbx_description
1 polymer ?
#
loop_
_entity_poly.entity_id
_entity_poly.type
_entity_poly.pdbx_seq_one_letter_code
_entity_poly.pdbx_strand_id
1 'polypeptide(L)' 'FNQLKASGSHVWNPNVEYYRFKNLIIETDEPTAINVDGENLGTTPLNVDVIPSAIRVFH' A
#
# COMPACT_ATOMS: atom_id res chain seq x y z
N PHE A 1 13.29 -11.53 -0.69
CA PHE A 1 11.83 -11.83 -0.75
C PHE A 1 11.43 -13.23 -0.26
N ASN A 2 12.27 -14.27 -0.36
CA ASN A 2 11.91 -15.64 0.06
C ASN A 2 11.85 -15.90 1.59
N GLN A 3 12.36 -15.01 2.45
CA GLN A 3 12.29 -15.17 3.91
C GLN A 3 11.01 -14.60 4.57
N LEU A 4 10.16 -13.88 3.83
CA LEU A 4 9.06 -13.09 4.40
C LEU A 4 7.67 -13.77 4.33
N LYS A 5 7.53 -14.87 3.56
CA LYS A 5 6.24 -15.53 3.31
C LYS A 5 5.92 -16.74 4.20
N ALA A 6 6.86 -17.24 5.00
CA ALA A 6 6.74 -18.58 5.59
C ALA A 6 5.95 -18.67 6.92
N SER A 7 5.70 -17.57 7.64
CA SER A 7 5.04 -17.62 8.96
C SER A 7 4.12 -16.44 9.31
N GLY A 8 3.88 -15.51 8.37
CA GLY A 8 3.09 -14.30 8.66
C GLY A 8 3.75 -13.30 9.62
N SER A 9 5.02 -13.50 10.00
CA SER A 9 5.71 -12.69 11.03
C SER A 9 6.44 -11.45 10.51
N HIS A 10 6.24 -11.06 9.24
CA HIS A 10 6.97 -9.97 8.59
C HIS A 10 6.72 -8.59 9.24
N VAL A 11 5.59 -8.41 9.93
CA VAL A 11 5.26 -7.18 10.67
C VAL A 11 6.19 -6.96 11.88
N TRP A 12 6.84 -8.01 12.39
CA TRP A 12 7.75 -7.92 13.55
C TRP A 12 9.21 -7.66 13.18
N ASN A 13 9.51 -7.47 11.89
CA ASN A 13 10.87 -7.14 11.46
C ASN A 13 11.18 -5.68 11.84
N PRO A 14 12.35 -5.39 12.47
CA PRO A 14 12.70 -4.03 12.87
C PRO A 14 12.79 -3.03 11.70
N ASN A 15 12.91 -3.51 10.46
CA ASN A 15 12.92 -2.68 9.25
C ASN A 15 11.53 -2.51 8.61
N VAL A 16 10.46 -2.88 9.33
CA VAL A 16 9.07 -2.74 8.87
C VAL A 16 8.34 -1.79 9.80
N GLU A 17 7.85 -0.70 9.23
CA GLU A 17 6.96 0.22 9.92
C GLU A 17 5.52 0.01 9.44
N TYR A 18 4.57 0.07 10.37
CA TYR A 18 3.15 -0.15 10.08
C TYR A 18 2.32 1.07 10.48
N TYR A 19 1.56 1.59 9.53
CA TYR A 19 0.71 2.77 9.70
C TYR A 19 -0.72 2.49 9.24
N ARG A 20 -1.69 3.11 9.91
CA ARG A 20 -3.10 3.16 9.47
C ARG A 20 -3.48 4.62 9.24
N PHE A 21 -4.01 4.91 8.07
CA PHE A 21 -4.38 6.26 7.65
C PHE A 21 -5.74 6.25 6.93
N LYS A 22 -6.35 7.43 6.84
CA LYS A 22 -7.49 7.69 5.94
C LYS A 22 -7.07 8.44 4.67
N ASN A 23 -5.96 9.17 4.75
CA ASN A 23 -5.38 9.95 3.66
C ASN A 23 -3.87 9.69 3.67
N LEU A 24 -3.28 9.41 2.51
CA LEU A 24 -1.85 9.18 2.35
C LEU A 24 -1.35 9.85 1.07
N ILE A 25 -0.26 10.60 1.20
CA ILE A 25 0.50 11.10 0.06
C ILE A 25 1.87 10.41 0.07
N ILE A 26 2.26 9.84 -1.07
CA ILE A 26 3.62 9.29 -1.29
C ILE A 26 4.30 10.13 -2.36
N GLU A 27 5.47 10.66 -2.01
CA GLU A 27 6.35 11.43 -2.89
C GLU A 27 7.73 10.76 -2.91
N THR A 28 8.45 10.96 -4.01
CA THR A 28 9.81 10.47 -4.21
C THR A 28 10.61 11.52 -4.96
N ASP A 29 11.94 11.53 -4.78
CA ASP A 29 12.82 12.49 -5.46
C ASP A 29 12.71 12.37 -7.00
N GLU A 30 12.60 11.14 -7.51
CA GLU A 30 12.37 10.85 -8.93
C GLU A 30 11.02 10.12 -9.12
N PRO A 31 10.25 10.39 -10.19
CA PRO A 31 8.98 9.73 -10.43
C PRO A 31 9.13 8.20 -10.47
N THR A 32 8.49 7.52 -9.53
CA THR A 32 8.60 6.08 -9.32
C THR A 32 7.32 5.39 -9.73
N ALA A 33 7.42 4.33 -10.54
CA ALA A 33 6.26 3.59 -11.05
C ALA A 33 5.39 3.01 -9.93
N ILE A 34 4.08 3.10 -10.10
CA ILE A 34 3.07 2.64 -9.15
C ILE A 34 2.27 1.48 -9.76
N ASN A 35 2.08 0.45 -8.95
CA ASN A 35 1.19 -0.66 -9.25
C ASN A 35 0.06 -0.72 -8.20
N VAL A 36 -1.19 -0.80 -8.65
CA VAL A 36 -2.38 -0.94 -7.80
C VAL A 36 -3.16 -2.16 -8.30
N ASP A 37 -3.43 -3.11 -7.41
CA ASP A 37 -4.17 -4.35 -7.71
C ASP A 37 -3.66 -5.15 -8.93
N GLY A 38 -2.36 -5.03 -9.26
CA GLY A 38 -1.74 -5.69 -10.40
C GLY A 38 -1.67 -4.84 -11.67
N GLU A 39 -2.30 -3.66 -11.71
CA GLU A 39 -2.28 -2.73 -12.84
C GLU A 39 -1.32 -1.56 -12.63
N ASN A 40 -0.69 -1.09 -13.70
CA ASN A 40 0.20 0.07 -13.65
C ASN A 40 -0.64 1.35 -13.76
N LEU A 41 -0.63 2.17 -12.71
CA LEU A 41 -1.47 3.37 -12.61
C LEU A 41 -0.75 4.65 -13.06
N GLY A 42 0.59 4.66 -13.04
CA GLY A 42 1.41 5.83 -13.36
C GLY A 42 2.67 5.88 -12.50
N THR A 43 3.07 7.09 -12.10
CA THR A 43 4.22 7.34 -11.23
C THR A 43 3.85 8.24 -10.06
N THR A 44 4.68 8.26 -9.01
CA THR A 44 4.58 9.26 -7.93
C THR A 44 4.64 10.70 -8.47
N PRO A 45 4.00 11.67 -7.80
CA PRO A 45 3.31 11.54 -6.50
C PRO A 45 1.99 10.75 -6.56
N LEU A 46 1.68 10.01 -5.49
CA LEU A 46 0.43 9.28 -5.31
C LEU A 46 -0.36 9.89 -4.15
N ASN A 47 -1.65 10.18 -4.37
CA ASN A 47 -2.58 10.55 -3.32
C ASN A 47 -3.65 9.46 -3.15
N VAL A 48 -3.86 9.00 -1.92
CA VAL A 48 -4.77 7.91 -1.58
C VAL A 48 -5.75 8.38 -0.51
N ASP A 49 -7.05 8.27 -0.82
CA ASP A 49 -8.14 8.56 0.11
C ASP A 49 -8.99 7.30 0.35
N VAL A 50 -9.16 6.95 1.63
CA VAL A 50 -10.07 5.87 2.03
C VAL A 50 -11.50 6.40 2.04
N ILE A 51 -12.34 5.85 1.17
CA ILE A 51 -13.78 6.14 1.16
C ILE A 51 -14.50 5.11 2.05
N PRO A 52 -14.93 5.47 3.28
CA PRO A 52 -15.52 4.51 4.20
C PRO A 52 -16.86 4.04 3.68
N SER A 53 -17.10 2.73 3.72
CA SER A 53 -18.37 2.11 3.34
C SER A 53 -18.82 2.44 1.90
N ALA A 54 -17.87 2.67 0.98
CA ALA A 54 -18.17 3.05 -0.40
C ALA A 54 -18.98 2.02 -1.18
N ILE A 55 -18.81 0.73 -0.85
CA ILE A 55 -19.40 -0.39 -1.56
C ILE A 55 -20.11 -1.29 -0.55
N ARG A 56 -21.31 -1.75 -0.91
CA ARG A 56 -22.04 -2.79 -0.18
C ARG A 56 -21.85 -4.12 -0.88
N VAL A 57 -21.35 -5.11 -0.16
CA VAL A 57 -21.14 -6.47 -0.66
C VAL A 57 -22.30 -7.35 -0.21
N PHE A 58 -22.87 -8.14 -1.13
CA PHE A 58 -23.95 -9.10 -0.87
C PHE A 58 -23.44 -10.53 -0.97
N HIS A 59 -24.11 -11.45 -0.29
CA HIS A 59 -23.80 -12.89 -0.26
C HIS A 59 -24.90 -13.66 -1.00
#